data_AF-A0A0N8PRS2-F1
#
_entry.id   AF-A0A0N8PRS2-F1
#
_cell.length_a   1.000
_cell.length_b   1.000
_cell.length_c   1.000
_cell.angle_alpha   90.00
_cell.angle_beta   90.00
_cell.angle_gamma   90.00
#
_symmetry.space_group_name_H-M   'P 1'
#
loop_
_entity.id
_entity.type
_entity.pdbx_description
1 polymer ?
#
loop_
_entity_poly.entity_id
_entity_poly.type
_entity_poly.pdbx_seq_one_letter_code
_entity_poly.pdbx_strand_id
1 'polypeptide(L)'
;MKICSRYSRKEGQSVVIFALVIVVLIGVAGLGMDGANAFNQRRNVANAADAASIAGTKELIAQRKNGTNSNTSVCQAVSDYISNHKLTQGVSVSWTASYVNSSATATQQFCDSTASPVASGSFPSSSNGRGVMVSINYTFGTMFMSLFGRSTLPATGTATALYGPLSQYTGGDVVPFTVSQNVVGQIVGHSNVEISITKLGAGNFGGVNFNPNSPNNSTANDCNSSTYKDSQSYYWCNGSPKYPVYIGEDLPGNPGMVSNSLSSEIGTRVGDVVLMPVFSGNAGTGANATFSIVGFLAVRITSYTLTGNQDDRGFRVDYVSY
;
A
#
# COMPACT_ATOMS: atom_id res chain seq x y z
N MET A 1 -72.63 46.95 10.06
CA MET A 1 -72.29 45.92 11.07
C MET A 1 -71.93 44.64 10.31
N LYS A 2 -70.68 44.20 10.48
CA LYS A 2 -69.95 43.00 9.98
C LYS A 2 -70.62 42.09 8.93
N ILE A 3 -70.03 42.11 7.73
CA ILE A 3 -70.05 41.01 6.76
C ILE A 3 -69.31 39.81 7.36
N CYS A 4 -70.02 38.73 7.68
CA CYS A 4 -69.40 37.45 8.06
C CYS A 4 -69.12 36.63 6.79
N SER A 5 -67.88 36.70 6.32
CA SER A 5 -67.31 35.77 5.35
C SER A 5 -67.25 34.36 5.97
N ARG A 6 -68.05 33.42 5.45
CA ARG A 6 -67.94 31.99 5.77
C ARG A 6 -66.69 31.45 5.06
N TYR A 7 -65.64 31.19 5.83
CA TYR A 7 -64.51 30.39 5.38
C TYR A 7 -64.98 28.95 5.17
N SER A 8 -65.17 28.55 3.91
CA SER A 8 -65.49 27.17 3.54
C SER A 8 -64.29 26.28 3.89
N ARG A 9 -64.42 25.46 4.94
CA ARG A 9 -63.43 24.43 5.27
C ARG A 9 -63.45 23.36 4.19
N LYS A 10 -62.37 23.26 3.42
CA LYS A 10 -62.15 22.15 2.48
C LYS A 10 -61.59 20.93 3.23
N GLU A 11 -62.47 20.15 3.86
CA GLU A 11 -62.09 18.97 4.65
C GLU A 11 -61.47 17.82 3.83
N GLY A 12 -61.52 17.87 2.49
CA GLY A 12 -60.88 16.88 1.61
C GLY A 12 -59.48 17.24 1.10
N GLN A 13 -59.02 18.48 1.23
CA GLN A 13 -57.75 18.92 0.63
C GLN A 13 -56.52 18.42 1.42
N SER A 14 -56.65 18.31 2.74
CA SER A 14 -55.56 17.83 3.61
C SER A 14 -55.15 16.40 3.29
N VAL A 15 -56.11 15.54 2.91
CA VAL A 15 -55.84 14.14 2.53
C VAL A 15 -55.01 14.06 1.25
N VAL A 16 -55.30 14.91 0.26
CA VAL A 16 -54.55 14.96 -1.00
C VAL A 16 -53.11 15.43 -0.78
N ILE A 17 -52.93 16.48 0.02
CA ILE A 17 -51.59 16.98 0.36
C ILE A 17 -50.81 15.93 1.15
N PHE A 18 -51.45 15.28 2.12
CA PHE A 18 -50.82 14.22 2.91
C PHE A 18 -50.38 13.02 2.04
N ALA A 19 -51.23 12.58 1.11
CA ALA A 19 -50.89 11.52 0.17
C ALA A 19 -49.69 11.90 -0.71
N LEU A 20 -49.64 13.14 -1.21
CA LEU A 20 -48.50 13.62 -2.01
C LEU A 20 -47.21 13.68 -1.19
N VAL A 21 -47.27 14.14 0.06
CA VAL A 21 -46.10 14.20 0.95
C VAL A 21 -45.55 12.80 1.23
N ILE A 22 -46.40 11.81 1.49
CA ILE A 22 -45.95 10.42 1.69
C ILE A 22 -45.21 9.89 0.46
N VAL A 23 -45.74 10.12 -0.74
CA VAL A 23 -45.08 9.70 -1.98
C VAL A 23 -43.70 10.35 -2.12
N VAL A 24 -43.58 11.64 -1.82
CA VAL A 24 -42.29 12.35 -1.83
C VAL A 24 -41.33 11.78 -0.78
N LEU A 25 -41.80 11.51 0.43
CA LEU A 25 -40.97 10.94 1.51
C LEU A 25 -40.47 9.54 1.19
N ILE A 26 -41.33 8.66 0.65
CA ILE A 26 -40.93 7.33 0.17
C ILE A 26 -39.91 7.49 -0.97
N GLY A 27 -40.13 8.47 -1.85
CA GLY A 27 -39.20 8.89 -2.89
C GLY A 27 -37.78 9.14 -2.41
N VAL A 28 -37.66 10.02 -1.42
CA VAL A 28 -36.37 10.42 -0.84
C VAL A 28 -35.75 9.27 -0.03
N ALA A 29 -36.56 8.52 0.72
CA ALA A 29 -36.08 7.37 1.49
C ALA A 29 -35.50 6.27 0.58
N GLY A 30 -36.18 5.95 -0.52
CA GLY A 30 -35.72 4.97 -1.49
C GLY A 30 -34.42 5.39 -2.18
N LEU A 31 -34.30 6.67 -2.56
CA LEU A 31 -33.05 7.23 -3.08
C LEU A 31 -31.90 7.11 -2.07
N GLY A 32 -32.17 7.37 -0.79
CA GLY A 32 -31.20 7.20 0.29
C GLY A 32 -30.73 5.75 0.46
N MET A 33 -31.65 4.79 0.37
CA MET A 33 -31.31 3.36 0.46
C MET A 33 -30.43 2.91 -0.71
N ASP A 34 -30.77 3.30 -1.94
CA ASP A 34 -29.96 2.96 -3.12
C ASP A 34 -28.58 3.64 -3.07
N GLY A 35 -28.50 4.87 -2.59
CA GLY A 35 -27.23 5.58 -2.38
C GLY A 35 -26.32 4.89 -1.36
N ALA A 36 -26.89 4.48 -0.22
CA ALA A 36 -26.17 3.72 0.80
C ALA A 36 -25.68 2.35 0.28
N ASN A 37 -26.54 1.62 -0.44
CA ASN A 37 -26.15 0.36 -1.06
C ASN A 37 -25.02 0.58 -2.07
N ALA A 38 -25.13 1.58 -2.95
CA ALA A 38 -24.11 1.88 -3.95
C ALA A 38 -22.73 2.18 -3.33
N PHE A 39 -22.69 2.93 -2.22
CA PHE A 39 -21.44 3.20 -1.52
C PHE A 39 -20.83 1.93 -0.92
N ASN A 40 -21.64 1.09 -0.27
CA ASN A 40 -21.18 -0.19 0.29
C ASN A 40 -20.64 -1.12 -0.80
N GLN A 41 -21.34 -1.22 -1.94
CA GLN A 41 -20.88 -2.07 -3.04
C GLN A 41 -19.56 -1.57 -3.63
N ARG A 42 -19.37 -0.25 -3.78
CA ARG A 42 -18.08 0.31 -4.25
C ARG A 42 -16.92 -0.05 -3.32
N ARG A 43 -17.12 0.06 -2.00
CA ARG A 43 -16.10 -0.32 -1.02
C ARG A 43 -15.78 -1.81 -1.07
N ASN A 44 -16.80 -2.66 -1.17
CA ASN A 44 -16.61 -4.10 -1.26
C ASN A 44 -15.84 -4.50 -2.53
N VAL A 45 -16.15 -3.88 -3.68
CA VAL A 45 -15.45 -4.13 -4.95
C VAL A 45 -13.99 -3.68 -4.89
N ALA A 46 -13.71 -2.50 -4.30
CA ALA A 46 -12.34 -2.02 -4.11
C ALA A 46 -11.52 -2.98 -3.24
N ASN A 47 -12.04 -3.34 -2.06
CA ASN A 47 -11.38 -4.28 -1.15
C ASN A 47 -11.14 -5.66 -1.81
N ALA A 48 -12.11 -6.15 -2.59
CA ALA A 48 -11.96 -7.40 -3.32
C ALA A 48 -10.87 -7.33 -4.41
N ALA A 49 -10.80 -6.22 -5.15
CA ALA A 49 -9.76 -6.00 -6.15
C ALA A 49 -8.37 -5.96 -5.49
N ASP A 50 -8.22 -5.23 -4.38
CA ASP A 50 -6.98 -5.14 -3.61
C ASP A 50 -6.51 -6.52 -3.15
N ALA A 51 -7.39 -7.27 -2.48
CA ALA A 51 -7.07 -8.61 -1.99
C ALA A 51 -6.72 -9.58 -3.14
N ALA A 52 -7.46 -9.53 -4.24
CA ALA A 52 -7.22 -10.37 -5.42
C ALA A 52 -5.89 -10.05 -6.10
N SER A 53 -5.53 -8.76 -6.22
CA SER A 53 -4.25 -8.34 -6.80
C SER A 53 -3.06 -8.82 -5.97
N ILE A 54 -3.15 -8.71 -4.64
CA ILE A 54 -2.13 -9.19 -3.70
C ILE A 54 -2.00 -10.72 -3.80
N ALA A 55 -3.12 -11.44 -3.82
CA ALA A 55 -3.13 -12.89 -3.95
C ALA A 55 -2.47 -13.37 -5.24
N GLY A 56 -2.85 -12.77 -6.37
CA GLY A 56 -2.23 -13.06 -7.67
C GLY A 56 -0.73 -12.74 -7.66
N THR A 57 -0.33 -11.61 -7.08
CA THR A 57 1.08 -11.22 -6.99
C THR A 57 1.88 -12.18 -6.09
N LYS A 58 1.30 -12.64 -4.98
CA LYS A 58 1.93 -13.63 -4.10
C LYS A 58 2.19 -14.95 -4.82
N GLU A 59 1.21 -15.46 -5.56
CA GLU A 59 1.42 -16.67 -6.36
C GLU A 59 2.41 -16.45 -7.50
N LEU A 60 2.40 -15.29 -8.14
CA LEU A 60 3.39 -14.94 -9.17
C LEU A 60 4.82 -15.02 -8.61
N ILE A 61 5.05 -14.55 -7.38
CA ILE A 61 6.34 -14.67 -6.69
C ILE A 61 6.67 -16.15 -6.41
N ALA A 62 5.70 -16.92 -5.91
CA ALA A 62 5.89 -18.33 -5.60
C ALA A 62 6.26 -19.15 -6.85
N GLN A 63 5.59 -18.90 -7.97
CA GLN A 63 5.88 -19.55 -9.26
C GLN A 63 7.29 -19.26 -9.76
N ARG A 64 7.77 -18.02 -9.58
CA ARG A 64 9.14 -17.64 -9.94
C ARG A 64 10.18 -18.26 -9.02
N LYS A 65 9.92 -18.27 -7.72
CA LYS A 65 10.81 -18.90 -6.72
C LYS A 65 10.97 -20.40 -6.99
N ASN A 66 9.89 -21.08 -7.41
CA ASN A 66 9.87 -22.51 -7.68
C ASN A 66 10.22 -22.87 -9.14
N GLY A 67 10.45 -21.88 -10.02
CA GLY A 67 10.79 -22.10 -11.43
C GLY A 67 9.68 -22.75 -12.28
N THR A 68 8.44 -22.81 -11.79
CA THR A 68 7.33 -23.57 -12.42
C THR A 68 6.52 -22.73 -13.42
N ASN A 69 6.53 -21.40 -13.31
CA ASN A 69 5.98 -20.45 -14.28
C ASN A 69 4.56 -20.79 -14.81
N SER A 70 3.61 -21.04 -13.92
CA SER A 70 2.22 -21.37 -14.29
C SER A 70 1.28 -20.15 -14.22
N ASN A 71 0.68 -19.76 -15.36
CA ASN A 71 -0.39 -18.76 -15.37
C ASN A 71 -1.67 -19.28 -14.69
N THR A 72 -1.90 -20.59 -14.72
CA THR A 72 -3.08 -21.22 -14.14
C THR A 72 -3.14 -21.05 -12.63
N SER A 73 -2.01 -21.25 -11.93
CA SER A 73 -1.99 -21.10 -10.47
C SER A 73 -2.19 -19.65 -10.04
N VAL A 74 -1.59 -18.70 -10.77
CA VAL A 74 -1.79 -17.25 -10.53
C VAL A 74 -3.25 -16.87 -10.76
N CYS A 75 -3.85 -17.31 -11.88
CA CYS A 75 -5.25 -17.09 -12.21
C CYS A 75 -6.19 -17.71 -11.18
N GLN A 76 -5.89 -18.92 -10.70
CA GLN A 76 -6.69 -19.60 -9.69
C GLN A 76 -6.67 -18.86 -8.35
N ALA A 77 -5.51 -18.37 -7.90
CA ALA A 77 -5.46 -17.55 -6.69
C ALA A 77 -6.27 -16.27 -6.81
N VAL A 78 -6.23 -15.58 -7.96
CA VAL A 78 -7.08 -14.40 -8.18
C VAL A 78 -8.57 -14.79 -8.14
N SER A 79 -8.95 -15.82 -8.87
CA SER A 79 -10.34 -16.31 -8.96
C SER A 79 -10.90 -16.77 -7.61
N ASP A 80 -10.10 -17.51 -6.83
CA ASP A 80 -10.47 -18.01 -5.50
C ASP A 80 -10.71 -16.83 -4.54
N TYR A 81 -9.86 -15.80 -4.56
CA TYR A 81 -10.04 -14.62 -3.70
C TYR A 81 -11.31 -13.83 -4.06
N ILE A 82 -11.59 -13.64 -5.35
CA ILE A 82 -12.80 -12.94 -5.82
C ILE A 82 -14.06 -13.75 -5.49
N SER A 83 -14.04 -15.07 -5.70
CA SER A 83 -15.16 -15.97 -5.44
C SER A 83 -15.48 -16.07 -3.94
N ASN A 84 -14.46 -16.08 -3.09
CA ASN A 84 -14.61 -16.11 -1.64
C ASN A 84 -15.08 -14.77 -1.04
N HIS A 85 -14.86 -13.64 -1.72
CA HIS A 85 -15.28 -12.31 -1.25
C HIS A 85 -16.79 -12.04 -1.35
N LYS A 86 -17.60 -13.05 -1.70
CA LYS A 86 -19.08 -12.98 -1.73
C LYS A 86 -19.63 -11.78 -2.51
N LEU A 87 -19.04 -11.48 -3.67
CA LEU A 87 -19.67 -10.62 -4.69
C LEU A 87 -20.88 -11.30 -5.36
N THR A 88 -21.49 -12.31 -4.71
CA THR A 88 -22.47 -13.25 -5.27
C THR A 88 -23.92 -12.79 -5.15
N GLN A 89 -24.18 -11.59 -4.63
CA GLN A 89 -25.53 -11.02 -4.53
C GLN A 89 -25.84 -9.99 -5.63
N GLY A 90 -24.97 -9.87 -6.64
CA GLY A 90 -25.16 -8.99 -7.78
C GLY A 90 -25.87 -9.67 -8.93
N VAL A 91 -26.37 -8.86 -9.85
CA VAL A 91 -26.93 -9.30 -11.13
C VAL A 91 -25.83 -9.86 -12.03
N SER A 92 -24.63 -9.29 -11.98
CA SER A 92 -23.46 -9.80 -12.69
C SER A 92 -22.15 -9.37 -12.04
N VAL A 93 -21.14 -10.25 -12.13
CA VAL A 93 -19.75 -9.97 -11.77
C VAL A 93 -18.91 -10.33 -12.99
N SER A 94 -18.09 -9.40 -13.47
CA SER A 94 -17.02 -9.69 -14.41
C SER A 94 -15.71 -9.13 -13.89
N TRP A 95 -14.60 -9.79 -14.19
CA TRP A 95 -13.29 -9.34 -13.76
C TRP A 95 -12.22 -9.76 -14.76
N THR A 96 -11.13 -9.02 -14.79
CA THR A 96 -9.96 -9.31 -15.61
C THR A 96 -8.71 -9.19 -14.75
N ALA A 97 -7.72 -10.05 -15.02
CA ALA A 97 -6.42 -10.00 -14.38
C ALA A 97 -5.32 -9.92 -15.43
N SER A 98 -4.42 -8.97 -15.21
CA SER A 98 -3.31 -8.66 -16.11
C SER A 98 -2.01 -8.55 -15.34
N TYR A 99 -0.93 -9.01 -15.96
CA TYR A 99 0.41 -8.72 -15.46
C TYR A 99 0.75 -7.26 -15.69
N VAL A 100 1.59 -6.72 -14.80
CA VAL A 100 2.07 -5.33 -14.87
C VAL A 100 3.59 -5.27 -14.86
N ASN A 101 4.15 -4.24 -15.51
CA ASN A 101 5.58 -3.92 -15.45
C ASN A 101 5.95 -3.12 -14.18
N SER A 102 7.22 -2.72 -14.04
CA SER A 102 7.71 -1.91 -12.92
C SER A 102 7.06 -0.52 -12.79
N SER A 103 6.36 -0.05 -13.83
CA SER A 103 5.64 1.23 -13.84
C SER A 103 4.13 1.06 -13.59
N ALA A 104 3.70 -0.11 -13.08
CA ALA A 104 2.30 -0.45 -12.85
C ALA A 104 1.44 -0.47 -14.14
N THR A 105 2.04 -0.50 -15.33
CA THR A 105 1.31 -0.57 -16.60
C THR A 105 0.96 -2.01 -16.93
N ALA A 106 -0.29 -2.27 -17.27
CA ALA A 106 -0.75 -3.57 -17.73
C ALA A 106 -0.02 -3.97 -19.02
N THR A 107 0.64 -5.13 -19.01
CA THR A 107 1.40 -5.66 -20.14
C THR A 107 0.64 -6.75 -20.87
N GLN A 108 0.00 -7.65 -20.12
CA GLN A 108 -0.65 -8.84 -20.67
C GLN A 108 -1.80 -9.28 -19.78
N GLN A 109 -3.01 -9.36 -20.34
CA GLN A 109 -4.13 -10.05 -19.69
C GLN A 109 -3.89 -11.56 -19.74
N PHE A 110 -4.04 -12.25 -18.61
CA PHE A 110 -3.80 -13.69 -18.50
C PHE A 110 -5.00 -14.48 -17.97
N CYS A 111 -6.03 -13.80 -17.47
CA CYS A 111 -7.17 -14.44 -16.81
C CYS A 111 -8.38 -13.50 -16.79
N ASP A 112 -9.59 -14.07 -16.83
CA ASP A 112 -10.85 -13.33 -16.69
C ASP A 112 -11.96 -14.19 -16.07
N SER A 113 -13.11 -13.57 -15.81
CA SER A 113 -14.30 -14.20 -15.21
C SER A 113 -14.97 -15.29 -16.05
N THR A 114 -14.60 -15.47 -17.32
CA THR A 114 -15.22 -16.44 -18.24
C THR A 114 -14.34 -17.64 -18.55
N ALA A 115 -13.02 -17.53 -18.33
CA ALA A 115 -12.07 -18.60 -18.55
C ALA A 115 -11.09 -18.68 -17.38
N SER A 116 -11.36 -19.63 -16.49
CA SER A 116 -10.37 -20.17 -15.55
C SER A 116 -9.72 -21.40 -16.18
N PRO A 117 -8.49 -21.33 -16.72
CA PRO A 117 -7.68 -20.15 -17.09
C PRO A 117 -7.80 -19.77 -18.59
N VAL A 118 -7.66 -18.49 -18.94
CA VAL A 118 -7.39 -18.08 -20.33
C VAL A 118 -5.95 -18.49 -20.66
N ALA A 119 -5.79 -19.62 -21.35
CA ALA A 119 -4.49 -20.15 -21.77
C ALA A 119 -3.83 -19.36 -22.93
N SER A 120 -3.97 -18.03 -22.98
CA SER A 120 -3.37 -17.22 -24.06
C SER A 120 -2.21 -16.39 -23.53
N GLY A 121 -1.03 -16.97 -23.52
CA GLY A 121 0.19 -16.23 -23.20
C GLY A 121 1.29 -17.05 -22.56
N SER A 122 2.53 -16.77 -22.93
CA SER A 122 3.69 -17.19 -22.13
C SER A 122 3.64 -16.55 -20.75
N PHE A 123 4.19 -17.24 -19.74
CA PHE A 123 4.40 -16.65 -18.42
C PHE A 123 5.30 -15.41 -18.54
N PRO A 124 5.00 -14.30 -17.86
CA PRO A 124 5.66 -13.03 -18.12
C PRO A 124 7.12 -13.06 -17.68
N SER A 125 7.97 -12.42 -18.49
CA SER A 125 9.38 -12.17 -18.15
C SER A 125 9.51 -11.32 -16.88
N SER A 126 10.71 -11.31 -16.28
CA SER A 126 10.99 -10.52 -15.08
C SER A 126 10.70 -9.02 -15.25
N SER A 127 10.81 -8.48 -16.46
CA SER A 127 10.49 -7.09 -16.80
C SER A 127 8.98 -6.80 -16.91
N ASN A 128 8.18 -7.76 -17.38
CA ASN A 128 6.77 -7.56 -17.71
C ASN A 128 5.80 -8.18 -16.70
N GLY A 129 6.30 -8.96 -15.74
CA GLY A 129 5.53 -9.59 -14.66
C GLY A 129 6.03 -9.17 -13.30
N ARG A 130 5.98 -7.88 -13.01
CA ARG A 130 6.34 -7.28 -11.71
C ARG A 130 5.18 -7.27 -10.73
N GLY A 131 4.01 -7.75 -11.13
CA GLY A 131 2.83 -7.77 -10.30
C GLY A 131 1.59 -8.19 -11.07
N VAL A 132 0.45 -8.11 -10.41
CA VAL A 132 -0.88 -8.40 -10.97
C VAL A 132 -1.79 -7.21 -10.73
N MET A 133 -2.44 -6.76 -11.79
CA MET A 133 -3.57 -5.83 -11.76
C MET A 133 -4.86 -6.60 -11.94
N VAL A 134 -5.84 -6.33 -11.08
CA VAL A 134 -7.18 -6.91 -11.12
C VAL A 134 -8.18 -5.77 -11.32
N SER A 135 -9.05 -5.91 -12.31
CA SER A 135 -10.18 -5.01 -12.52
C SER A 135 -11.48 -5.78 -12.36
N ILE A 136 -12.36 -5.31 -11.50
CA ILE A 136 -13.65 -5.93 -11.18
C ILE A 136 -14.76 -4.96 -11.61
N ASN A 137 -15.73 -5.49 -12.35
CA ASN A 137 -16.98 -4.84 -12.70
C ASN A 137 -18.13 -5.63 -12.05
N TYR A 138 -18.80 -5.00 -11.10
CA TYR A 138 -19.90 -5.59 -10.36
C TYR A 138 -21.18 -4.81 -10.61
N THR A 139 -22.24 -5.48 -11.02
CA THR A 139 -23.56 -4.86 -11.23
C THR A 139 -24.52 -5.37 -10.18
N PHE A 140 -25.09 -4.47 -9.39
CA PHE A 140 -26.08 -4.78 -8.36
C PHE A 140 -27.45 -4.22 -8.72
N GLY A 141 -28.50 -4.87 -8.20
CA GLY A 141 -29.87 -4.40 -8.35
C GLY A 141 -30.13 -3.18 -7.47
N THR A 142 -30.82 -2.19 -8.01
CA THR A 142 -31.38 -1.09 -7.23
C THR A 142 -32.78 -1.47 -6.74
N MET A 143 -33.19 -0.92 -5.60
CA MET A 143 -34.52 -1.16 -5.07
C MET A 143 -35.50 -0.10 -5.57
N PHE A 144 -35.19 1.18 -5.37
CA PHE A 144 -36.12 2.28 -5.64
C PHE A 144 -35.93 2.88 -7.04
N MET A 145 -34.67 3.02 -7.49
CA MET A 145 -34.35 3.46 -8.85
C MET A 145 -34.90 2.51 -9.92
N SER A 146 -35.24 1.27 -9.54
CA SER A 146 -35.94 0.32 -10.41
C SER A 146 -37.30 0.86 -10.90
N LEU A 147 -37.99 1.66 -10.07
CA LEU A 147 -39.27 2.29 -10.41
C LEU A 147 -39.15 3.34 -11.52
N PHE A 148 -37.96 3.93 -11.68
CA PHE A 148 -37.66 4.91 -12.73
C PHE A 148 -36.92 4.28 -13.92
N GLY A 149 -37.00 2.95 -14.08
CA GLY A 149 -36.36 2.23 -15.19
C GLY A 149 -34.86 2.03 -15.04
N ARG A 150 -34.28 2.30 -13.86
CA ARG A 150 -32.87 2.06 -13.54
C ARG A 150 -32.75 0.94 -12.51
N SER A 151 -33.01 -0.29 -12.93
CA SER A 151 -33.03 -1.48 -12.07
C SER A 151 -31.66 -1.97 -11.62
N THR A 152 -30.58 -1.45 -12.20
CA THR A 152 -29.21 -1.83 -11.84
C THR A 152 -28.25 -0.64 -11.84
N LEU A 153 -27.18 -0.77 -11.05
CA LEU A 153 -26.06 0.17 -11.03
C LEU A 153 -24.73 -0.59 -11.06
N PRO A 154 -23.75 -0.10 -11.84
CA PRO A 154 -22.40 -0.65 -11.82
C PRO A 154 -21.58 -0.07 -10.66
N ALA A 155 -20.75 -0.92 -10.06
CA ALA A 155 -19.65 -0.59 -9.18
C ALA A 155 -18.38 -1.21 -9.76
N THR A 156 -17.35 -0.39 -9.95
CA THR A 156 -16.07 -0.83 -10.51
C THR A 156 -14.96 -0.59 -9.51
N GLY A 157 -13.94 -1.45 -9.55
CA GLY A 157 -12.73 -1.30 -8.76
C GLY A 157 -11.56 -1.93 -9.48
N THR A 158 -10.45 -1.19 -9.52
CA THR A 158 -9.19 -1.67 -10.11
C THR A 158 -8.11 -1.50 -9.08
N ALA A 159 -7.34 -2.56 -8.87
CA ALA A 159 -6.22 -2.59 -7.94
C ALA A 159 -5.01 -3.24 -8.59
N THR A 160 -3.82 -2.78 -8.20
CA THR A 160 -2.56 -3.30 -8.70
C THR A 160 -1.66 -3.60 -7.52
N ALA A 161 -1.21 -4.85 -7.42
CA ALA A 161 -0.15 -5.24 -6.51
C ALA A 161 1.11 -5.51 -7.32
N LEU A 162 2.24 -5.11 -6.75
CA LEU A 162 3.56 -5.18 -7.38
C LEU A 162 4.56 -5.73 -6.37
N TYR A 163 5.61 -6.36 -6.88
CA TYR A 163 6.73 -6.85 -6.09
C TYR A 163 8.06 -6.51 -6.76
N GLY A 164 9.09 -6.37 -5.94
CA GLY A 164 10.41 -6.02 -6.41
C GLY A 164 11.26 -5.37 -5.34
N PRO A 165 12.52 -5.04 -5.68
CA PRO A 165 13.38 -4.26 -4.82
C PRO A 165 12.77 -2.88 -4.58
N LEU A 166 13.03 -2.34 -3.39
CA LEU A 166 12.36 -1.14 -2.88
C LEU A 166 12.87 0.18 -3.49
N SER A 167 13.63 0.13 -4.58
CA SER A 167 14.20 1.30 -5.25
C SER A 167 13.31 1.96 -6.30
N GLN A 168 12.17 1.35 -6.61
CA GLN A 168 11.32 1.76 -7.75
C GLN A 168 9.88 2.06 -7.34
N TYR A 169 9.58 2.18 -6.04
CA TYR A 169 8.22 2.38 -5.55
C TYR A 169 8.01 3.76 -4.97
N THR A 170 7.04 4.49 -5.53
CA THR A 170 6.48 5.71 -4.95
C THR A 170 5.69 5.35 -3.69
N GLY A 171 6.12 5.84 -2.52
CA GLY A 171 5.39 5.70 -1.25
C GLY A 171 5.93 4.65 -0.28
N GLY A 172 7.07 4.02 -0.58
CA GLY A 172 7.77 3.11 0.33
C GLY A 172 9.22 3.54 0.52
N ASP A 173 9.43 4.63 1.26
CA ASP A 173 10.75 5.22 1.43
C ASP A 173 11.63 4.33 2.31
N VAL A 174 12.67 3.74 1.69
CA VAL A 174 13.69 2.99 2.43
C VAL A 174 14.69 3.96 3.03
N VAL A 175 14.88 3.82 4.32
CA VAL A 175 15.81 4.66 5.08
C VAL A 175 17.17 3.97 5.24
N PRO A 176 18.28 4.72 5.19
CA PRO A 176 19.63 4.17 5.23
C PRO A 176 20.05 3.90 6.68
N PHE A 177 19.21 3.26 7.48
CA PHE A 177 19.60 2.80 8.81
C PHE A 177 18.90 1.48 9.09
N THR A 178 19.63 0.53 9.64
CA THR A 178 19.21 -0.87 9.74
C THR A 178 18.98 -1.29 11.16
N VAL A 179 18.19 -2.34 11.36
CA VAL A 179 17.96 -2.99 12.65
C VAL A 179 18.46 -4.43 12.64
N SER A 180 19.03 -4.89 13.76
CA SER A 180 19.40 -6.28 13.91
C SER A 180 18.16 -7.18 13.97
N GLN A 181 18.18 -8.32 13.28
CA GLN A 181 17.12 -9.33 13.34
C GLN A 181 16.78 -9.77 14.78
N ASN A 182 17.77 -9.72 15.68
CA ASN A 182 17.60 -10.11 17.08
C ASN A 182 16.69 -9.14 17.86
N VAL A 183 16.55 -7.90 17.39
CA VAL A 183 15.76 -6.83 18.03
C VAL A 183 14.37 -6.71 17.40
N VAL A 184 14.15 -7.27 16.20
CA VAL A 184 12.87 -7.17 15.49
C VAL A 184 11.69 -7.67 16.34
N GLY A 185 11.86 -8.77 17.08
CA GLY A 185 10.82 -9.29 17.98
C GLY A 185 10.41 -8.33 19.11
N GLN A 186 11.26 -7.35 19.45
CA GLN A 186 10.97 -6.32 20.44
C GLN A 186 10.24 -5.10 19.84
N ILE A 187 10.27 -4.96 18.51
CA ILE A 187 9.64 -3.85 17.79
C ILE A 187 8.26 -4.26 17.30
N VAL A 188 8.14 -5.46 16.72
CA VAL A 188 6.87 -5.94 16.16
C VAL A 188 5.79 -5.95 17.24
N GLY A 189 4.65 -5.30 16.94
CA GLY A 189 3.50 -5.18 17.85
C GLY A 189 3.67 -4.18 19.00
N HIS A 190 4.78 -3.45 19.07
CA HIS A 190 5.05 -2.48 20.13
C HIS A 190 5.14 -1.04 19.58
N SER A 191 4.83 -0.08 20.44
CA SER A 191 4.94 1.35 20.16
C SER A 191 5.99 1.98 21.06
N ASN A 192 6.61 3.06 20.56
CA ASN A 192 7.59 3.89 21.23
C ASN A 192 8.84 3.10 21.67
N VAL A 193 9.29 2.18 20.82
CA VAL A 193 10.44 1.31 21.06
C VAL A 193 11.72 2.09 20.80
N GLU A 194 12.63 2.03 21.76
CA GLU A 194 13.94 2.68 21.66
C GLU A 194 14.96 1.77 21.00
N ILE A 195 15.54 2.28 19.93
CA ILE A 195 16.57 1.61 19.14
C ILE A 195 17.87 2.39 19.31
N SER A 196 18.63 2.04 20.34
CA SER A 196 19.96 2.60 20.59
C SER A 196 20.96 2.13 19.54
N ILE A 197 21.88 3.00 19.12
CA ILE A 197 22.88 2.71 18.08
C ILE A 197 23.85 1.57 18.44
N THR A 198 24.03 1.27 19.73
CA THR A 198 24.84 0.12 20.20
C THR A 198 24.16 -1.21 19.91
N LYS A 199 22.82 -1.24 19.80
CA LYS A 199 22.02 -2.40 19.39
C LYS A 199 21.87 -2.55 17.87
N LEU A 200 22.33 -1.55 17.11
CA LEU A 200 22.27 -1.52 15.64
C LEU A 200 23.51 -2.08 14.93
N GLY A 201 24.53 -2.49 15.68
CA GLY A 201 25.77 -3.06 15.14
C GLY A 201 27.00 -2.30 15.63
N ALA A 202 27.92 -3.00 16.31
CA ALA A 202 29.08 -2.41 16.95
C ALA A 202 29.97 -1.65 15.94
N GLY A 203 30.21 -0.36 16.21
CA GLY A 203 31.14 0.49 15.48
C GLY A 203 30.59 1.17 14.21
N ASN A 204 29.41 0.81 13.71
CA ASN A 204 28.84 1.37 12.48
C ASN A 204 27.42 1.99 12.64
N PHE A 205 26.85 1.94 13.85
CA PHE A 205 25.60 2.62 14.20
C PHE A 205 24.40 2.28 13.30
N GLY A 206 24.40 1.09 12.69
CA GLY A 206 23.34 0.59 11.82
C GLY A 206 23.28 1.20 10.42
N GLY A 207 24.18 2.12 10.05
CA GLY A 207 24.11 2.74 8.74
C GLY A 207 24.52 1.79 7.61
N VAL A 208 23.70 1.63 6.58
CA VAL A 208 24.06 0.94 5.32
C VAL A 208 24.12 1.85 4.10
N ASN A 209 25.15 1.68 3.28
CA ASN A 209 25.23 2.33 1.98
C ASN A 209 24.48 1.49 0.94
N PHE A 210 23.46 2.08 0.34
CA PHE A 210 22.67 1.41 -0.70
C PHE A 210 23.38 1.34 -2.05
N ASN A 211 24.50 2.04 -2.26
CA ASN A 211 25.31 1.86 -3.45
C ASN A 211 26.60 1.10 -3.10
N PRO A 212 26.67 -0.21 -3.40
CA PRO A 212 27.84 -1.02 -3.08
C PRO A 212 29.11 -0.59 -3.82
N ASN A 213 29.00 0.20 -4.88
CA ASN A 213 30.12 0.67 -5.70
C ASN A 213 30.55 2.12 -5.38
N SER A 214 29.85 2.82 -4.47
CA SER A 214 30.14 4.21 -4.14
C SER A 214 30.90 4.30 -2.82
N PRO A 215 32.12 4.84 -2.79
CA PRO A 215 32.85 5.10 -1.54
C PRO A 215 32.30 6.31 -0.77
N ASN A 216 31.23 6.95 -1.24
CA ASN A 216 30.85 8.29 -0.82
C ASN A 216 30.21 8.28 0.58
N ASN A 217 31.06 8.46 1.59
CA ASN A 217 30.72 8.81 2.97
C ASN A 217 30.24 10.27 3.13
N SER A 218 29.71 10.89 2.07
CA SER A 218 29.48 12.34 2.06
C SER A 218 28.24 12.72 2.88
N THR A 219 28.50 13.28 4.06
CA THR A 219 27.56 13.99 4.93
C THR A 219 27.42 15.42 4.42
N ALA A 220 26.64 15.65 3.37
CA ALA A 220 26.42 16.98 2.81
C ALA A 220 24.93 17.34 2.85
N ASN A 221 24.57 18.41 3.56
CA ASN A 221 23.19 18.88 3.72
C ASN A 221 22.65 19.47 2.40
N ASP A 222 22.08 18.62 1.56
CA ASP A 222 21.64 18.95 0.19
C ASP A 222 20.25 18.39 -0.14
N CYS A 223 19.30 18.55 0.78
CA CYS A 223 17.90 18.16 0.54
C CYS A 223 17.26 18.86 -0.65
N ASN A 224 17.80 20.01 -1.07
CA ASN A 224 17.29 20.84 -2.15
C ASN A 224 18.03 20.66 -3.48
N SER A 225 18.90 19.66 -3.61
CA SER A 225 19.63 19.41 -4.86
C SER A 225 18.66 19.12 -6.00
N SER A 226 18.70 19.93 -7.07
CA SER A 226 17.94 19.67 -8.29
C SER A 226 18.47 18.46 -9.08
N THR A 227 19.69 18.03 -8.79
CA THR A 227 20.36 16.90 -9.43
C THR A 227 20.49 15.78 -8.41
N TYR A 228 20.09 14.56 -8.78
CA TYR A 228 20.27 13.37 -7.93
C TYR A 228 21.74 13.24 -7.50
N LYS A 229 21.95 13.17 -6.17
CA LYS A 229 23.24 12.85 -5.57
C LYS A 229 23.05 11.64 -4.68
N ASP A 230 23.91 10.66 -4.88
CA ASP A 230 24.01 9.49 -4.00
C ASP A 230 24.77 9.88 -2.72
N SER A 231 24.07 10.58 -1.84
CA SER A 231 24.57 11.12 -0.57
C SER A 231 23.61 10.82 0.58
N GLN A 232 24.11 10.92 1.80
CA GLN A 232 23.36 10.54 3.01
C GLN A 232 22.15 11.45 3.25
N SER A 233 22.30 12.77 3.06
CA SER A 233 21.20 13.73 3.20
C SER A 233 20.12 13.54 2.13
N TYR A 234 20.47 13.08 0.92
CA TYR A 234 19.47 12.75 -0.09
C TYR A 234 18.54 11.64 0.38
N TYR A 235 19.08 10.57 0.97
CA TYR A 235 18.27 9.47 1.49
C TYR A 235 17.37 9.88 2.64
N TRP A 236 17.85 10.74 3.54
CA TRP A 236 17.03 11.28 4.62
C TRP A 236 15.90 12.17 4.09
N CYS A 237 16.11 12.95 3.03
CA CYS A 237 15.08 13.88 2.54
C CYS A 237 14.16 13.31 1.47
N ASN A 238 14.68 12.53 0.51
CA ASN A 238 13.93 12.05 -0.65
C ASN A 238 13.69 10.53 -0.63
N GLY A 239 14.26 9.81 0.34
CA GLY A 239 13.95 8.41 0.55
C GLY A 239 14.62 7.50 -0.47
N SER A 240 13.86 6.52 -0.96
CA SER A 240 14.34 5.26 -1.53
C SER A 240 15.59 5.31 -2.43
N PRO A 241 16.47 4.30 -2.32
CA PRO A 241 17.66 4.23 -3.15
C PRO A 241 17.32 4.09 -4.62
N LYS A 242 18.12 4.66 -5.52
CA LYS A 242 18.05 4.32 -6.94
C LYS A 242 18.56 2.90 -7.19
N TYR A 243 19.50 2.45 -6.35
CA TYR A 243 20.01 1.09 -6.36
C TYR A 243 18.95 0.13 -5.79
N PRO A 244 18.55 -0.91 -6.53
CA PRO A 244 17.64 -1.93 -6.04
C PRO A 244 18.26 -2.75 -4.91
N VAL A 245 17.77 -2.55 -3.69
CA VAL A 245 18.18 -3.37 -2.54
C VAL A 245 17.41 -4.68 -2.55
N TYR A 246 18.14 -5.80 -2.46
CA TYR A 246 17.57 -7.15 -2.43
C TYR A 246 17.67 -7.78 -1.04
N ILE A 247 16.73 -8.67 -0.74
CA ILE A 247 16.86 -9.58 0.40
C ILE A 247 17.91 -10.64 0.06
N GLY A 248 18.86 -10.86 0.96
CA GLY A 248 20.02 -11.73 0.80
C GLY A 248 21.27 -11.01 0.28
N GLU A 249 21.21 -9.70 0.07
CA GLU A 249 22.34 -8.88 -0.36
C GLU A 249 23.18 -8.40 0.83
N ASP A 250 24.50 -8.34 0.65
CA ASP A 250 25.43 -7.74 1.60
C ASP A 250 25.73 -6.29 1.22
N LEU A 251 25.26 -5.36 2.06
CA LEU A 251 25.51 -3.93 1.86
C LEU A 251 26.64 -3.43 2.75
N PRO A 252 27.54 -2.57 2.25
CA PRO A 252 28.59 -1.98 3.06
C PRO A 252 28.01 -1.00 4.10
N GLY A 253 28.62 -1.00 5.27
CA GLY A 253 28.31 -0.14 6.38
C GLY A 253 28.82 1.28 6.16
N ASN A 254 28.06 2.26 6.63
CA ASN A 254 28.46 3.66 6.61
C ASN A 254 28.26 4.31 7.99
N PRO A 255 29.35 4.52 8.76
CA PRO A 255 29.27 4.98 10.14
C PRO A 255 28.89 6.46 10.25
N GLY A 256 28.85 7.20 9.14
CA GLY A 256 28.51 8.63 9.08
C GLY A 256 27.00 8.93 9.06
N MET A 257 26.15 7.92 8.94
CA MET A 257 24.74 8.13 8.58
C MET A 257 23.80 8.46 9.73
N VAL A 258 24.20 8.11 10.96
CA VAL A 258 23.47 8.45 12.18
C VAL A 258 24.34 9.45 12.95
N SER A 259 24.52 10.63 12.36
CA SER A 259 25.42 11.68 12.86
C SER A 259 24.68 13.00 13.06
N ASN A 260 25.17 13.81 14.01
CA ASN A 260 24.56 15.10 14.34
C ASN A 260 24.55 16.09 13.16
N SER A 261 25.48 15.94 12.20
CA SER A 261 25.52 16.72 10.96
C SER A 261 24.28 16.55 10.08
N LEU A 262 23.51 15.47 10.27
CA LEU A 262 22.29 15.16 9.53
C LEU A 262 21.02 15.39 10.35
N SER A 263 21.12 16.08 11.50
CA SER A 263 19.99 16.26 12.42
C SER A 263 18.80 16.99 11.79
N SER A 264 19.06 17.98 10.91
CA SER A 264 17.99 18.66 10.17
C SER A 264 17.24 17.71 9.23
N GLU A 265 17.97 16.87 8.50
CA GLU A 265 17.43 15.95 7.50
C GLU A 265 16.75 14.75 8.14
N ILE A 266 17.30 14.21 9.22
CA ILE A 266 16.64 13.19 10.03
C ILE A 266 15.34 13.74 10.63
N GLY A 267 15.37 15.02 11.04
CA GLY A 267 14.22 15.71 11.58
C GLY A 267 13.04 15.86 10.62
N THR A 268 13.28 15.92 9.30
CA THR A 268 12.19 16.01 8.32
C THR A 268 11.37 14.73 8.23
N ARG A 269 11.92 13.58 8.66
CA ARG A 269 11.27 12.26 8.64
C ARG A 269 10.57 11.87 9.93
N VAL A 270 10.60 12.73 10.95
CA VAL A 270 9.86 12.48 12.19
C VAL A 270 8.36 12.55 11.90
N GLY A 271 7.67 11.44 12.13
CA GLY A 271 6.24 11.26 11.82
C GLY A 271 5.98 10.46 10.54
N ASP A 272 6.96 10.32 9.65
CA ASP A 272 6.83 9.55 8.42
C ASP A 272 6.89 8.04 8.70
N VAL A 273 6.17 7.25 7.89
CA VAL A 273 6.33 5.79 7.87
C VAL A 273 7.41 5.44 6.85
N VAL A 274 8.44 4.75 7.33
CA VAL A 274 9.63 4.40 6.56
C VAL A 274 9.89 2.90 6.61
N LEU A 275 10.58 2.39 5.60
CA LEU A 275 11.00 0.99 5.53
C LEU A 275 12.45 0.88 6.01
N MET A 276 12.62 0.27 7.18
CA MET A 276 13.91 0.03 7.81
C MET A 276 14.45 -1.36 7.40
N PRO A 277 15.63 -1.48 6.78
CA PRO A 277 16.21 -2.79 6.48
C PRO A 277 16.57 -3.55 7.76
N VAL A 278 16.30 -4.86 7.77
CA VAL A 278 16.66 -5.79 8.85
C VAL A 278 17.87 -6.60 8.42
N PHE A 279 18.89 -6.70 9.27
CA PHE A 279 20.10 -7.48 8.98
C PHE A 279 20.26 -8.69 9.90
N SER A 280 20.90 -9.76 9.40
CA SER A 280 21.12 -11.00 10.18
C SER A 280 22.46 -11.08 10.91
N GLY A 281 23.48 -10.39 10.41
CA GLY A 281 24.80 -10.29 11.04
C GLY A 281 25.68 -9.23 10.38
N ASN A 282 26.81 -8.95 11.02
CA ASN A 282 27.83 -8.02 10.55
C ASN A 282 29.12 -8.80 10.28
N ALA A 283 29.73 -8.63 9.11
CA ALA A 283 31.13 -9.01 8.91
C ALA A 283 32.00 -7.74 8.91
N GLY A 284 33.06 -7.70 9.73
CA GLY A 284 33.92 -6.52 9.88
C GLY A 284 33.41 -5.46 10.87
N THR A 285 34.22 -4.43 11.12
CA THR A 285 33.93 -3.34 12.08
C THR A 285 34.10 -1.96 11.43
N GLY A 286 33.27 -0.99 11.82
CA GLY A 286 33.36 0.39 11.33
C GLY A 286 32.98 0.52 9.86
N ALA A 287 33.74 1.31 9.09
CA ALA A 287 33.51 1.54 7.66
C ALA A 287 33.69 0.30 6.76
N ASN A 288 34.24 -0.79 7.30
CA ASN A 288 34.39 -2.07 6.60
C ASN A 288 33.34 -3.10 7.05
N ALA A 289 32.36 -2.70 7.88
CA ALA A 289 31.26 -3.60 8.24
C ALA A 289 30.42 -3.88 7.00
N THR A 290 29.98 -5.11 6.78
CA THR A 290 28.94 -5.45 5.80
C THR A 290 27.72 -6.00 6.51
N PHE A 291 26.53 -5.66 6.02
CA PHE A 291 25.24 -6.02 6.59
C PHE A 291 24.47 -6.86 5.60
N SER A 292 24.18 -8.10 5.98
CA SER A 292 23.36 -8.99 5.15
C SER A 292 21.88 -8.73 5.38
N ILE A 293 21.21 -8.16 4.39
CA ILE A 293 19.80 -7.74 4.48
C ILE A 293 18.89 -8.97 4.41
N VAL A 294 18.09 -9.21 5.44
CA VAL A 294 17.16 -10.35 5.51
C VAL A 294 15.69 -9.97 5.38
N GLY A 295 15.37 -8.69 5.48
CA GLY A 295 14.01 -8.20 5.33
C GLY A 295 13.90 -6.69 5.53
N PHE A 296 12.67 -6.21 5.58
CA PHE A 296 12.35 -4.81 5.84
C PHE A 296 11.24 -4.72 6.89
N LEU A 297 11.32 -3.71 7.74
CA LEU A 297 10.38 -3.43 8.80
C LEU A 297 9.76 -2.06 8.55
N ALA A 298 8.44 -1.99 8.45
CA ALA A 298 7.72 -0.73 8.39
C ALA A 298 7.61 -0.12 9.78
N VAL A 299 8.19 1.07 9.95
CA VAL A 299 8.19 1.78 11.22
C VAL A 299 7.89 3.25 11.03
N ARG A 300 7.26 3.87 12.02
CA ARG A 300 7.14 5.32 12.10
C ARG A 300 8.20 5.88 13.03
N ILE A 301 8.99 6.85 12.57
CA ILE A 301 9.97 7.51 13.43
C ILE A 301 9.24 8.52 14.32
N THR A 302 9.31 8.34 15.64
CA THR A 302 8.65 9.22 16.61
C THR A 302 9.59 10.28 17.17
N SER A 303 10.84 9.93 17.41
CA SER A 303 11.89 10.87 17.80
C SER A 303 13.28 10.32 17.51
N TYR A 304 14.30 11.17 17.58
CA TYR A 304 15.69 10.78 17.44
C TYR A 304 16.56 11.43 18.52
N THR A 305 17.70 10.81 18.83
CA THR A 305 18.74 11.37 19.71
C THR A 305 20.10 11.06 19.09
N LEU A 306 20.84 12.10 18.68
CA LEU A 306 22.11 11.95 17.94
C LEU A 306 23.32 12.48 18.72
N THR A 307 23.08 13.11 19.87
CA THR A 307 24.09 13.67 20.78
C THR A 307 24.02 12.95 22.12
N GLY A 308 25.07 13.05 22.93
CA GLY A 308 25.17 12.36 24.23
C GLY A 308 25.99 11.08 24.17
N ASN A 309 25.84 10.23 25.19
CA ASN A 309 26.61 8.99 25.31
C ASN A 309 26.21 8.00 24.20
N GLN A 310 27.09 7.07 23.85
CA GLN A 310 26.84 6.15 22.73
C GLN A 310 25.58 5.29 22.93
N ASP A 311 25.22 4.96 24.16
CA ASP A 311 24.02 4.17 24.47
C ASP A 311 22.71 4.97 24.40
N ASP A 312 22.78 6.29 24.56
CA ASP A 312 21.61 7.18 24.55
C ASP A 312 21.27 7.69 23.14
N ARG A 313 22.19 7.49 22.19
CA ARG A 313 21.97 7.86 20.79
C ARG A 313 21.15 6.78 20.09
N GLY A 314 20.14 7.17 19.34
CA GLY A 314 19.26 6.24 18.67
C GLY A 314 17.98 6.87 18.12
N PHE A 315 17.04 6.01 17.77
CA PHE A 315 15.71 6.38 17.29
C PHE A 315 14.65 5.79 18.21
N ARG A 316 13.54 6.51 18.34
CA ARG A 316 12.30 5.94 18.86
C ARG A 316 11.38 5.68 17.70
N VAL A 317 10.78 4.50 17.67
CA VAL A 317 9.93 4.09 16.56
C VAL A 317 8.66 3.40 17.03
N ASP A 318 7.60 3.54 16.23
CA ASP A 318 6.37 2.76 16.34
C ASP A 318 6.31 1.72 15.24
N TYR A 319 5.94 0.48 15.58
CA TYR A 319 5.64 -0.51 14.56
C TYR A 319 4.35 -0.17 13.80
N VAL A 320 4.41 -0.27 12.48
CA VAL A 320 3.24 -0.07 11.61
C VAL A 320 2.90 -1.42 10.97
N SER A 321 1.72 -1.95 11.30
CA SER A 321 1.13 -3.08 10.58
C SER A 321 0.38 -2.54 9.37
N TYR A 322 0.78 -2.97 8.18
CA TYR A 322 0.01 -2.81 6.94
C TYR A 322 -0.86 -4.05 6.70
#